data_AF-A0A842R1D6-F1
#
_entry.id   AF-A0A842R1D6-F1
#
_cell.length_a   1.000
_cell.length_b   1.000
_cell.length_c   1.000
_cell.angle_alpha   90.00
_cell.angle_beta   90.00
_cell.angle_gamma   90.00
#
_symmetry.space_group_name_H-M   'P 1'
#
loop_
_entity.id
_entity.type
_entity.pdbx_description
1 polymer ?
#
loop_
_entity_poly.entity_id
_entity_poly.type
_entity_poly.pdbx_seq_one_letter_code
_entity_poly.pdbx_strand_id
1 'polypeptide(L)'
;MMEPCLDVPGMYLLLGETGITILEGLLLDAGDIIDLQVITQLPSSCLDGRVQNLVDLGFIELDDSGDFIITSNGLDFLHAYWNRPDLC
;
A
#
# COMPACT_ATOMS: atom_id res chain seq x y z
N MET A 1 -8.80 -19.72 17.62
CA MET A 1 -9.18 -18.35 17.24
C MET A 1 -9.01 -18.28 15.74
N MET A 2 -10.06 -17.97 14.98
CA MET A 2 -10.05 -17.99 13.52
C MET A 2 -9.38 -16.69 13.06
N GLU A 3 -8.28 -16.78 12.30
CA GLU A 3 -7.66 -15.60 11.71
C GLU A 3 -8.68 -14.90 10.80
N PRO A 4 -8.84 -13.57 10.89
CA PRO A 4 -9.74 -12.86 9.99
C PRO A 4 -9.21 -13.03 8.57
N CYS A 5 -10.01 -13.67 7.70
CA CYS A 5 -9.69 -13.73 6.28
C CYS A 5 -9.63 -12.30 5.75
N LEU A 6 -8.49 -11.92 5.19
CA LEU A 6 -8.31 -10.64 4.52
C LEU A 6 -9.24 -10.55 3.31
N ASP A 7 -10.17 -9.60 3.31
CA ASP A 7 -11.11 -9.36 2.20
C ASP A 7 -10.41 -8.63 1.04
N VAL A 8 -9.59 -9.35 0.28
CA VAL A 8 -8.79 -8.79 -0.82
C VAL A 8 -9.63 -8.00 -1.84
N PRO A 9 -10.81 -8.48 -2.30
CA PRO A 9 -11.65 -7.70 -3.21
C PRO A 9 -12.18 -6.39 -2.58
N GLY A 10 -12.63 -6.43 -1.32
CA GLY A 10 -13.06 -5.23 -0.60
C GLY A 10 -11.93 -4.23 -0.41
N MET A 11 -10.72 -4.73 -0.10
CA MET A 11 -9.52 -3.91 0.03
C MET A 11 -9.06 -3.32 -1.32
N TYR A 12 -9.17 -4.05 -2.42
CA TYR A 12 -8.89 -3.53 -3.76
C TYR A 12 -9.81 -2.34 -4.10
N LEU A 13 -11.10 -2.42 -3.77
CA LEU A 13 -12.04 -1.31 -3.99
C LEU A 13 -11.69 -0.07 -3.16
N LEU A 14 -11.10 -0.25 -1.98
CA LEU A 14 -10.68 0.84 -1.10
C LEU A 14 -9.35 1.47 -1.54
N LEU A 15 -8.39 0.64 -1.96
CA LEU A 15 -7.04 1.08 -2.33
C LEU A 15 -6.95 1.56 -3.78
N GLY A 16 -7.66 0.89 -4.68
CA GLY A 16 -7.52 1.02 -6.13
C GLY A 16 -6.12 0.68 -6.63
N GLU A 17 -5.89 0.83 -7.94
CA GLU A 17 -4.57 0.58 -8.55
C GLU A 17 -3.46 1.38 -7.88
N THR A 18 -3.69 2.67 -7.61
CA THR A 18 -2.62 3.50 -7.03
C THR A 18 -2.23 3.08 -5.61
N GLY A 19 -3.18 2.66 -4.77
CA GLY A 19 -2.82 2.17 -3.43
C GLY A 19 -1.93 0.92 -3.51
N ILE A 20 -2.20 0.06 -4.49
CA ILE A 20 -1.38 -1.13 -4.77
C ILE A 20 0.00 -0.71 -5.29
N THR A 21 0.06 0.21 -6.26
CA THR A 21 1.33 0.73 -6.79
C THR A 21 2.21 1.37 -5.71
N ILE A 22 1.60 2.06 -4.72
CA ILE A 22 2.34 2.59 -3.57
C ILE A 22 2.94 1.45 -2.77
N LEU A 23 2.14 0.44 -2.40
CA LEU A 23 2.62 -0.72 -1.63
C LEU A 23 3.73 -1.48 -2.36
N GLU A 24 3.58 -1.69 -3.67
CA GLU A 24 4.61 -2.30 -4.52
C GLU A 24 5.88 -1.42 -4.59
N GLY A 25 5.73 -0.10 -4.64
CA GLY A 25 6.84 0.85 -4.62
C GLY A 25 7.64 0.79 -3.31
N LEU A 26 6.94 0.77 -2.16
CA LEU A 26 7.60 0.64 -0.85
C LEU A 26 8.35 -0.69 -0.71
N LEU A 27 7.86 -1.76 -1.33
CA LEU A 27 8.57 -3.05 -1.35
C LEU A 27 9.89 -2.98 -2.14
N LEU A 28 9.98 -2.06 -3.11
CA LEU A 28 11.14 -1.84 -3.96
C LEU A 28 12.07 -0.73 -3.43
N ASP A 29 11.97 -0.38 -2.14
CA ASP A 29 12.83 0.61 -1.45
C ASP A 29 12.53 2.09 -1.80
N ALA A 30 11.29 2.41 -2.19
CA ALA A 30 10.83 3.80 -2.21
C ALA A 30 10.47 4.21 -0.78
N GLY A 31 11.35 4.89 -0.07
CA GLY A 31 11.13 5.26 1.33
C GLY A 31 10.32 6.55 1.49
N ASP A 32 10.46 7.52 0.58
CA ASP A 32 9.87 8.84 0.77
C ASP A 32 8.73 9.16 -0.21
N ILE A 33 8.02 10.26 0.06
CA ILE A 33 6.92 10.71 -0.80
C ILE A 33 7.37 11.18 -2.19
N ILE A 34 8.66 11.49 -2.37
CA ILE A 34 9.22 11.90 -3.66
C ILE A 34 9.39 10.67 -4.54
N ASP A 35 9.92 9.58 -4.00
CA ASP A 35 10.04 8.29 -4.67
C ASP A 35 8.66 7.75 -5.05
N LEU A 36 7.69 7.87 -4.15
CA LEU A 36 6.29 7.50 -4.45
C LEU A 36 5.68 8.35 -5.57
N GLN A 37 6.01 9.65 -5.67
CA GLN A 37 5.60 10.49 -6.81
C GLN A 37 6.19 10.02 -8.13
N VAL A 38 7.46 9.60 -8.13
CA VAL A 38 8.13 9.09 -9.32
C VAL A 38 7.48 7.79 -9.79
N ILE A 39 7.19 6.86 -8.88
CA ILE A 39 6.63 5.55 -9.21
C ILE A 39 5.16 5.68 -9.67
N THR A 40 4.36 6.46 -8.96
CA THR A 40 2.93 6.60 -9.28
C THR A 40 2.66 7.61 -10.40
N GLN A 41 3.64 8.45 -10.75
CA GLN A 41 3.50 9.58 -11.67
C GLN A 41 2.39 10.56 -11.26
N LEU A 42 2.05 10.60 -9.97
CA LEU A 42 1.04 11.50 -9.43
C LEU A 42 1.69 12.70 -8.72
N PRO A 43 1.02 13.86 -8.70
CA PRO A 43 1.45 14.98 -7.86
C PRO A 43 1.30 14.65 -6.37
N SER A 44 2.18 15.21 -5.54
CA SER A 44 2.19 15.02 -4.07
C SER A 44 0.83 15.20 -3.41
N SER A 45 0.04 16.19 -3.84
CA SER A 45 -1.29 16.47 -3.29
C SER A 45 -2.30 15.33 -3.49
N CYS A 46 -2.14 14.51 -4.53
CA CYS A 46 -2.96 13.33 -4.76
C CYS A 46 -2.46 12.10 -3.99
N LEU A 47 -1.17 12.10 -3.62
CA LEU A 47 -0.55 11.03 -2.84
C LEU A 47 -0.81 11.18 -1.36
N ASP A 48 -0.76 12.39 -0.80
CA ASP A 48 -0.97 12.63 0.64
C ASP A 48 -2.24 11.95 1.15
N GLY A 49 -3.38 12.15 0.47
CA GLY A 49 -4.64 11.53 0.88
C GLY A 49 -4.65 9.99 0.77
N ARG A 50 -3.89 9.43 -0.17
CA ARG A 50 -3.80 7.97 -0.36
C ARG A 50 -2.82 7.34 0.61
N VAL A 51 -1.68 7.97 0.83
CA VAL A 51 -0.69 7.58 1.83
C VAL A 51 -1.32 7.64 3.22
N GLN A 52 -2.06 8.69 3.55
CA GLN A 52 -2.77 8.77 4.83
C GLN A 52 -3.79 7.63 4.99
N ASN A 53 -4.57 7.31 3.94
CA ASN A 53 -5.48 6.17 3.99
C ASN A 53 -4.74 4.83 4.21
N LEU A 54 -3.57 4.64 3.60
CA LEU A 54 -2.75 3.44 3.78
C LEU A 54 -2.18 3.34 5.20
N VAL A 55 -1.81 4.47 5.81
CA VAL A 55 -1.39 4.55 7.21
C VAL A 55 -2.58 4.23 8.14
N ASP A 56 -3.74 4.83 7.90
CA ASP A 56 -4.94 4.64 8.72
C ASP A 56 -5.45 3.19 8.66
N LEU A 57 -5.29 2.52 7.51
CA LEU A 57 -5.60 1.10 7.33
C LEU A 57 -4.51 0.18 7.91
N GLY A 58 -3.38 0.74 8.34
CA GLY A 58 -2.28 0.00 8.93
C GLY A 58 -1.52 -0.88 7.93
N PHE A 59 -1.44 -0.47 6.67
CA PHE A 59 -0.63 -1.14 5.65
C PHE A 59 0.78 -0.60 5.56
N ILE A 60 0.96 0.69 5.86
CA ILE A 60 2.26 1.36 5.85
C ILE A 60 2.39 2.15 7.15
N GLU A 61 3.62 2.42 7.57
CA GLU A 61 3.92 3.26 8.72
C GLU A 61 5.17 4.11 8.44
N LEU A 62 5.41 5.13 9.28
CA LEU A 62 6.64 5.90 9.24
C LEU A 62 7.68 5.26 10.15
N ASP A 63 8.89 5.08 9.65
CA ASP A 63 10.04 4.68 10.46
C ASP A 63 10.59 5.87 11.29
N ASP A 64 11.66 5.61 12.05
CA ASP A 64 12.32 6.63 12.86
C ASP A 64 13.02 7.73 12.02
N SER A 65 13.21 7.49 10.72
CA SER A 65 13.82 8.41 9.74
C SER A 65 12.77 9.32 9.08
N GLY A 66 11.49 8.98 9.21
CA GLY A 66 10.39 9.65 8.52
C GLY A 66 10.08 9.08 7.13
N ASP A 67 10.61 7.89 6.82
CA ASP A 67 10.37 7.15 5.60
C ASP A 67 9.18 6.19 5.79
N PHE A 68 8.37 6.04 4.75
CA PHE A 68 7.29 5.07 4.71
C PHE A 68 7.83 3.67 4.50
N ILE A 69 7.43 2.77 5.39
CA ILE A 69 7.75 1.34 5.30
C ILE A 69 6.46 0.53 5.24
N ILE A 70 6.52 -0.61 4.54
CA ILE A 70 5.39 -1.54 4.49
C ILE A 70 5.32 -2.38 5.76
N THR A 71 4.13 -2.46 6.35
CA THR A 71 3.87 -3.29 7.54
C THR A 71 3.62 -4.75 7.14
N SER A 72 3.51 -5.64 8.14
CA SER A 72 3.10 -7.03 7.92
C SER A 72 1.72 -7.14 7.24
N ASN A 73 0.77 -6.26 7.59
CA ASN A 73 -0.56 -6.29 6.99
C ASN A 73 -0.53 -5.90 5.51
N GLY A 74 0.33 -4.93 5.16
CA GLY A 74 0.53 -4.51 3.76
C GLY A 74 1.14 -5.62 2.93
N LEU A 75 2.11 -6.34 3.50
CA LEU A 75 2.73 -7.52 2.87
C LEU A 75 1.73 -8.67 2.68
N ASP A 76 0.94 -8.98 3.71
CA ASP A 76 -0.09 -10.01 3.64
C ASP A 76 -1.15 -9.66 2.58
N PHE A 77 -1.51 -8.39 2.46
CA PHE A 77 -2.39 -7.91 1.40
C PHE A 77 -1.79 -8.07 0.01
N LEU A 78 -0.56 -7.61 -0.23
CA LEU A 78 0.10 -7.77 -1.54
C LEU A 78 0.24 -9.25 -1.91
N HIS A 79 0.62 -10.09 -0.95
CA HIS A 79 0.75 -11.52 -1.17
C HIS A 79 -0.60 -12.16 -1.53
N ALA A 80 -1.68 -11.76 -0.85
CA ALA A 80 -3.02 -12.24 -1.17
C ALA A 80 -3.53 -11.68 -2.51
N TYR A 81 -3.18 -10.45 -2.86
CA TYR A 81 -3.50 -9.83 -4.15
C TYR A 81 -2.83 -10.55 -5.33
N TRP A 82 -1.51 -10.78 -5.28
CA TRP A 82 -0.79 -11.48 -6.35
C TRP A 82 -1.20 -12.96 -6.51
N ASN A 83 -1.70 -13.59 -5.45
CA ASN A 83 -2.21 -14.97 -5.48
C ASN A 83 -3.68 -15.08 -5.92
N ARG A 84 -4.31 -14.00 -6.37
CA ARG A 84 -5.68 -13.96 -6.90
C ARG A 84 -5.67 -13.67 -8.42
N PRO A 85 -5.46 -14.69 -9.27
CA PRO A 85 -5.45 -14.50 -10.73
C PRO A 85 -6.82 -14.07 -11.30
N ASP A 86 -7.88 -14.11 -10.48
CA ASP A 86 -9.24 -13.67 -10.82
C ASP A 86 -9.44 -12.13 -10.76
N LEU A 87 -8.44 -11.38 -10.27
CA LEU A 87 -8.51 -9.91 -10.13
C LEU A 87 -7.74 -9.15 -11.23
N CYS A 88 -7.11 -9.85 -12.18
CA CYS A 88 -6.42 -9.28 -13.36
C CYS A 88 -7.30 -9.26 -14.62
#